data_AF-A0A5N4CKF5-F1
#
_entry.id   AF-A0A5N4CKF5-F1
#
_cell.length_a   1.000
_cell.length_b   1.000
_cell.length_c   1.000
_cell.angle_alpha   90.00
_cell.angle_beta   90.00
_cell.angle_gamma   90.00
#
_symmetry.space_group_name_H-M   'P 1'
#
loop_
_entity.id
_entity.type
_entity.pdbx_description
1 polymer ?
#
loop_
_entity_poly.entity_id
_entity_poly.type
_entity_poly.pdbx_seq_one_letter_code
_entity_poly.pdbx_strand_id
1 'polypeptide(L)'
;MFNLHMILTDTVKMKEHQEDPEMLIDLMYRIARGYQGSPDLRLTWLQNMAGKHAELGNHAEAAQCMVHAAALVAEYLALLEDSRHLPVGCVSFQNISSNVLEESAISDDILSPDEEGFCSGKHFTELGLVGLLEQAAAYFTMRRPQRMSEGLSGKAGAPFGADVVKVGFLEEVMEDGTLETG
;
A
#
# COMPACT_ATOMS: atom_id res chain seq x y z
N MET A 1 6.28 -20.00 2.72
CA MET A 1 7.58 -20.63 2.36
C MET A 1 8.30 -19.70 1.40
N PHE A 2 9.33 -19.01 1.86
CA PHE A 2 10.14 -18.08 1.07
C PHE A 2 10.86 -18.82 -0.06
N ASN A 3 10.55 -18.52 -1.32
CA ASN A 3 11.32 -19.05 -2.45
C ASN A 3 12.30 -17.97 -2.92
N LEU A 4 13.45 -17.90 -2.27
CA LEU A 4 14.52 -16.94 -2.60
C LEU A 4 14.94 -17.00 -4.08
N HIS A 5 14.89 -18.20 -4.67
CA HIS A 5 15.15 -18.40 -6.09
C HIS A 5 14.16 -17.64 -6.98
N MET A 6 12.88 -17.56 -6.60
CA MET A 6 11.86 -16.80 -7.33
C MET A 6 12.14 -15.30 -7.26
N ILE A 7 12.48 -14.76 -6.09
CA ILE A 7 12.84 -13.33 -5.92
C ILE A 7 14.05 -12.96 -6.79
N LEU A 8 15.09 -13.80 -6.78
CA LEU A 8 16.30 -13.58 -7.58
C LEU A 8 15.98 -13.64 -9.08
N THR A 9 15.15 -14.60 -9.50
CA THR A 9 14.73 -14.75 -10.90
C THR A 9 13.93 -13.53 -11.36
N ASP A 10 12.98 -13.07 -10.55
CA ASP A 10 12.13 -11.93 -10.89
C ASP A 10 12.93 -10.62 -10.90
N THR A 11 13.93 -10.48 -10.02
CA THR A 11 14.83 -9.31 -10.00
C THR A 11 15.68 -9.22 -11.28
N VAL A 12 16.14 -10.36 -11.82
CA VAL A 12 16.84 -10.39 -13.11
C VAL A 12 15.89 -9.95 -14.23
N LYS A 13 14.67 -10.50 -14.26
CA LYS A 13 13.65 -10.14 -15.25
C LYS A 13 13.25 -8.67 -15.20
N MET A 14 13.25 -8.04 -14.03
CA MET A 14 12.98 -6.60 -13.94
C MET A 14 13.95 -5.76 -14.79
N LYS A 15 15.23 -6.17 -14.89
CA LYS A 15 16.22 -5.48 -15.72
C LYS A 15 15.96 -5.67 -17.21
N GLU A 16 15.43 -6.84 -17.59
CA GLU A 16 15.11 -7.19 -18.97
C GLU A 16 13.83 -6.51 -19.47
N HIS A 17 12.91 -6.20 -18.56
CA HIS A 17 11.59 -5.65 -18.86
C HIS A 17 11.41 -4.17 -18.48
N GLN A 18 12.48 -3.36 -18.48
CA GLN A 18 12.36 -1.92 -18.16
C GLN A 18 11.51 -1.13 -19.16
N GLU A 19 11.37 -1.63 -20.39
CA GLU A 19 10.57 -1.02 -21.45
C GLU A 19 9.10 -1.49 -21.46
N ASP A 20 8.74 -2.45 -20.59
CA ASP A 20 7.38 -2.97 -20.42
C ASP A 20 6.87 -2.65 -19.00
N PRO A 21 6.15 -1.53 -18.83
CA PRO A 21 5.74 -1.06 -17.50
C PRO A 21 4.76 -2.01 -16.80
N GLU A 22 3.91 -2.72 -17.54
CA GLU A 22 2.95 -3.67 -16.95
C GLU A 22 3.68 -4.90 -16.40
N MET A 23 4.58 -5.48 -17.19
CA MET A 23 5.40 -6.60 -16.73
C MET A 23 6.32 -6.19 -15.58
N LEU A 24 6.91 -5.00 -15.65
CA LEU A 24 7.78 -4.48 -14.58
C LEU A 24 7.02 -4.37 -13.26
N ILE A 25 5.81 -3.82 -13.27
CA ILE A 25 4.95 -3.70 -12.07
C ILE A 25 4.55 -5.07 -11.53
N ASP A 26 4.19 -6.03 -12.40
CA ASP A 26 3.87 -7.41 -11.97
C ASP A 26 5.08 -8.09 -11.30
N LEU A 27 6.29 -7.92 -11.85
CA LEU A 27 7.52 -8.43 -11.25
C LEU A 27 7.83 -7.76 -9.91
N MET A 28 7.68 -6.44 -9.80
CA MET A 28 7.83 -5.71 -8.54
C MET A 28 6.86 -6.25 -7.47
N TYR A 29 5.61 -6.50 -7.84
CA TYR A 29 4.60 -7.05 -6.94
C TYR A 29 4.97 -8.47 -6.47
N ARG A 30 5.44 -9.34 -7.36
CA ARG A 30 5.90 -10.69 -6.99
C ARG A 30 7.05 -10.66 -6.01
N ILE A 31 8.03 -9.78 -6.23
CA ILE A 31 9.16 -9.60 -5.32
C ILE A 31 8.67 -9.06 -3.97
N ALA A 32 7.81 -8.04 -3.98
CA ALA A 32 7.21 -7.49 -2.78
C ALA A 32 6.48 -8.57 -1.97
N ARG A 33 5.75 -9.48 -2.64
CA ARG A 33 5.08 -10.62 -1.98
C ARG A 33 6.07 -11.62 -1.42
N GLY A 34 7.20 -11.82 -2.08
CA GLY A 34 8.31 -12.60 -1.57
C GLY A 34 8.88 -12.09 -0.25
N TYR A 35 8.66 -10.81 0.09
CA TYR A 35 9.11 -10.17 1.33
C TYR A 35 8.01 -9.99 2.38
N GLN A 36 6.87 -10.69 2.29
CA GLN A 36 5.77 -10.53 3.26
C GLN A 36 6.18 -10.75 4.74
N GLY A 37 7.15 -11.62 5.04
CA GLY A 37 7.67 -11.77 6.41
C GLY A 37 8.84 -10.84 6.77
N SER A 38 9.09 -9.79 5.97
CA SER A 38 10.03 -8.72 6.28
C SER A 38 9.33 -7.37 6.05
N PRO A 39 8.66 -6.81 7.06
CA PRO A 39 7.86 -5.59 6.94
C PRO A 39 8.63 -4.38 6.37
N ASP A 40 9.89 -4.11 6.75
CA ASP A 40 10.65 -3.00 6.15
C ASP A 40 10.88 -3.18 4.64
N LEU A 41 11.19 -4.40 4.20
CA LEU A 41 11.39 -4.69 2.78
C LEU A 41 10.06 -4.61 2.04
N ARG A 42 8.99 -5.18 2.59
CA ARG A 42 7.63 -5.07 2.04
C ARG A 42 7.24 -3.60 1.86
N LEU A 43 7.47 -2.77 2.88
CA LEU A 43 7.20 -1.32 2.84
C LEU A 43 8.02 -0.62 1.75
N THR A 44 9.32 -0.91 1.66
CA THR A 44 10.21 -0.33 0.64
C THR A 44 9.71 -0.64 -0.78
N TRP A 45 9.28 -1.88 -1.02
CA TRP A 45 8.75 -2.28 -2.32
C TRP A 45 7.41 -1.61 -2.64
N LEU A 46 6.51 -1.50 -1.67
CA LEU A 46 5.25 -0.76 -1.85
C LEU A 46 5.50 0.72 -2.18
N GLN A 47 6.46 1.35 -1.53
CA GLN A 47 6.87 2.72 -1.84
C GLN A 47 7.46 2.87 -3.25
N ASN A 48 8.35 1.95 -3.65
CA ASN A 48 8.91 1.94 -5.00
C ASN A 48 7.84 1.72 -6.07
N MET A 49 6.88 0.81 -5.83
CA MET A 49 5.75 0.58 -6.72
C MET A 49 4.87 1.82 -6.84
N ALA A 50 4.56 2.49 -5.72
CA ALA A 50 3.78 3.72 -5.76
C ALA A 50 4.47 4.81 -6.59
N GLY A 51 5.78 4.99 -6.40
CA GLY A 51 6.59 5.90 -7.21
C GLY A 51 6.53 5.55 -8.70
N LYS A 52 6.65 4.27 -9.05
CA LYS A 52 6.56 3.81 -10.44
C LYS A 52 5.18 4.07 -11.04
N HIS A 53 4.11 3.80 -10.31
CA HIS A 53 2.75 4.11 -10.73
C HIS A 53 2.54 5.62 -10.93
N ALA A 54 3.07 6.44 -10.02
CA ALA A 54 2.99 7.89 -10.13
C ALA A 54 3.74 8.44 -11.36
N GLU A 55 4.95 7.93 -11.65
CA GLU A 55 5.70 8.26 -12.88
C GLU A 55 4.90 7.99 -14.16
N LEU A 56 4.09 6.93 -14.15
CA LEU A 56 3.25 6.53 -15.27
C LEU A 56 1.89 7.27 -15.32
N GLY A 57 1.59 8.15 -14.35
CA GLY A 57 0.30 8.84 -14.24
C GLY A 57 -0.84 7.96 -13.72
N ASN A 58 -0.51 6.81 -13.13
CA ASN A 58 -1.42 5.84 -12.53
C ASN A 58 -1.62 6.16 -11.04
N HIS A 59 -2.24 7.30 -10.76
CA HIS A 59 -2.36 7.82 -9.39
C HIS A 59 -3.26 6.98 -8.48
N ALA A 60 -4.27 6.30 -9.03
CA ALA A 60 -5.14 5.43 -8.23
C ALA A 60 -4.36 4.21 -7.70
N GLU A 61 -3.53 3.60 -8.56
CA GLU A 61 -2.68 2.47 -8.22
C GLU A 61 -1.55 2.90 -7.27
N ALA A 62 -0.99 4.09 -7.45
CA ALA A 62 -0.03 4.67 -6.51
C ALA A 62 -0.65 4.88 -5.12
N ALA A 63 -1.88 5.39 -5.06
CA ALA A 63 -2.63 5.55 -3.82
C ALA A 63 -2.88 4.19 -3.14
N GLN A 64 -3.30 3.17 -3.90
CA GLN A 64 -3.50 1.82 -3.37
C GLN A 64 -2.21 1.22 -2.79
N CYS A 65 -1.06 1.40 -3.45
CA CYS A 65 0.23 0.98 -2.90
C CYS A 65 0.53 1.66 -1.54
N MET A 66 0.16 2.93 -1.38
CA MET A 66 0.30 3.66 -0.11
C MET A 66 -0.70 3.20 0.96
N VAL A 67 -1.93 2.83 0.57
CA VAL A 67 -2.91 2.23 1.48
C VAL A 67 -2.41 0.87 2.00
N HIS A 68 -1.85 0.03 1.14
CA HIS A 68 -1.21 -1.22 1.55
C HIS A 68 -0.03 -0.95 2.51
N ALA A 69 0.79 0.07 2.24
CA ALA A 69 1.88 0.47 3.13
C ALA A 69 1.38 0.91 4.51
N ALA A 70 0.30 1.70 4.56
CA ALA A 70 -0.33 2.11 5.81
C ALA A 70 -0.95 0.93 6.56
N ALA A 71 -1.63 0.03 5.86
CA ALA A 71 -2.21 -1.18 6.42
C ALA A 71 -1.15 -2.11 7.05
N LEU A 72 0.01 -2.26 6.39
CA LEU A 72 1.15 -3.00 6.91
C LEU A 72 1.70 -2.40 8.20
N VAL A 73 1.86 -1.06 8.24
CA VAL A 73 2.34 -0.37 9.45
C VAL A 73 1.31 -0.47 10.58
N ALA A 74 0.02 -0.32 10.28
CA ALA A 74 -1.04 -0.48 11.27
C ALA A 74 -1.09 -1.90 11.84
N GLU A 75 -0.98 -2.93 11.00
CA GLU A 75 -0.89 -4.34 11.44
C GLU A 75 0.27 -4.52 12.41
N TYR A 76 1.44 -3.98 12.05
CA TYR A 76 2.63 -4.06 12.89
C TYR A 76 2.48 -3.31 14.23
N LEU A 77 1.89 -2.11 14.23
CA LEU A 77 1.66 -1.35 15.46
C LEU A 77 0.65 -2.07 16.38
N ALA A 78 -0.39 -2.68 15.80
CA ALA A 78 -1.37 -3.46 16.55
C ALA A 78 -0.78 -4.74 17.19
N LEU A 79 0.27 -5.31 16.59
CA LEU A 79 1.04 -6.42 17.16
C LEU A 79 1.92 -6.02 18.36
N LEU A 80 2.35 -4.75 18.40
CA LEU A 80 3.22 -4.24 19.46
C LEU A 80 2.45 -3.92 20.74
N GLU A 81 1.42 -3.09 20.61
CA GLU A 81 0.58 -2.68 21.73
C GLU A 81 -0.86 -2.49 21.26
N ASP A 82 -1.81 -2.92 22.09
CA ASP A 82 -3.23 -2.67 21.86
C ASP A 82 -3.56 -1.21 22.22
N SER A 83 -3.44 -0.34 21.22
CA SER A 83 -3.68 1.09 21.34
C SER A 83 -5.03 1.47 20.74
N ARG A 84 -5.96 1.93 21.60
CA ARG A 84 -7.35 2.21 21.22
C ARG A 84 -7.52 3.35 20.21
N HIS A 85 -6.53 4.23 20.06
CA HIS A 85 -6.59 5.34 19.09
C HIS A 85 -5.95 5.00 17.74
N LEU A 86 -5.35 3.81 17.59
CA LEU A 86 -4.76 3.36 16.34
C LEU A 86 -5.71 2.41 15.59
N PRO A 87 -5.56 2.30 14.26
CA PRO A 87 -6.33 1.32 13.49
C PRO A 87 -6.03 -0.10 13.99
N VAL A 88 -7.08 -0.91 14.08
CA VAL A 88 -6.98 -2.34 14.37
C VAL A 88 -6.42 -3.02 13.12
N GLY A 89 -5.10 -2.96 12.97
CA GLY A 89 -4.36 -3.58 11.88
C GLY A 89 -4.81 -3.24 10.46
N CYS A 90 -4.52 -4.13 9.53
CA CYS A 90 -4.85 -4.00 8.12
C CYS A 90 -6.37 -4.03 7.85
N VAL A 91 -7.15 -4.69 8.72
CA VAL A 91 -8.61 -4.84 8.53
C VAL A 91 -9.35 -3.50 8.57
N SER A 92 -8.78 -2.52 9.26
CA SER A 92 -9.30 -1.15 9.32
C SER A 92 -9.36 -0.45 7.96
N PHE A 93 -8.60 -0.95 6.97
CA PHE A 93 -8.53 -0.40 5.62
C PHE A 93 -9.41 -1.15 4.60
N GLN A 94 -10.12 -2.20 5.03
CA GLN A 94 -10.86 -3.09 4.12
C GLN A 94 -11.97 -2.37 3.32
N ASN A 95 -12.54 -1.30 3.89
CA ASN A 95 -13.52 -0.46 3.20
C ASN A 95 -12.93 0.36 2.04
N ILE A 96 -11.62 0.58 2.02
CA ILE A 96 -10.91 1.24 0.91
C ILE A 96 -10.57 0.20 -0.16
N SER A 97 -10.10 -0.98 0.24
CA SER A 97 -9.76 -2.09 -0.64
C SER A 97 -9.70 -3.39 0.13
N SER A 98 -10.36 -4.45 -0.36
CA SER A 98 -10.27 -5.78 0.25
C SER A 98 -8.88 -6.40 0.14
N ASN A 99 -8.03 -5.92 -0.77
CA ASN A 99 -6.71 -6.50 -1.02
C ASN A 99 -5.73 -6.21 0.12
N VAL A 100 -6.00 -5.22 0.97
CA VAL A 100 -5.16 -4.88 2.13
C VAL A 100 -5.01 -6.01 3.14
N LEU A 101 -5.92 -6.99 3.13
CA LEU A 101 -5.85 -8.18 3.97
C LEU A 101 -4.63 -9.05 3.65
N GLU A 102 -3.98 -8.86 2.50
CA GLU A 102 -2.69 -9.48 2.19
C GLU A 102 -1.57 -9.06 3.15
N GLU A 103 -1.72 -7.92 3.83
CA GLU A 103 -0.74 -7.42 4.81
C GLU A 103 -0.95 -8.03 6.20
N SER A 104 -2.03 -8.80 6.44
CA SER A 104 -2.22 -9.58 7.67
C SER A 104 -1.25 -10.77 7.78
N ALA A 105 -0.42 -10.99 6.77
CA ALA A 105 0.58 -12.05 6.74
C ALA A 105 1.78 -11.80 7.68
N ILE A 106 1.81 -10.68 8.41
CA ILE A 106 2.82 -10.43 9.45
C ILE A 106 2.54 -11.39 10.61
N SER A 107 3.43 -12.36 10.82
CA SER A 107 3.29 -13.37 11.87
C SER A 107 3.93 -12.93 13.20
N ASP A 108 3.39 -13.41 14.32
CA ASP A 108 3.94 -13.23 15.68
C ASP A 108 5.42 -13.63 15.83
N ASP A 109 5.90 -14.58 15.01
CA ASP A 109 7.32 -15.00 14.98
C ASP A 109 8.29 -13.87 14.59
N ILE A 110 7.79 -12.75 14.05
CA ILE A 110 8.56 -11.53 13.73
C ILE A 110 8.79 -10.67 14.99
N LEU A 111 8.08 -10.94 16.09
CA LEU A 111 8.11 -10.15 17.34
C LEU A 111 9.06 -10.74 18.40
N SER A 112 10.08 -11.52 18.01
CA SER A 112 11.03 -12.06 18.99
C SER A 112 11.80 -10.88 19.66
N PRO A 113 11.68 -10.70 20.98
CA PRO A 113 12.23 -9.52 21.67
C PRO A 113 13.77 -9.51 21.75
N ASP A 114 14.42 -10.58 21.30
CA ASP A 114 15.85 -10.84 21.51
C ASP A 114 16.70 -10.75 20.22
N GLU A 115 16.10 -10.49 19.05
CA GLU A 115 16.85 -10.30 17.80
C GLU A 115 16.93 -8.80 17.42
N GLU A 116 18.14 -8.22 17.50
CA GLU A 116 18.48 -6.92 16.91
C GLU A 116 18.26 -6.95 15.38
N GLY A 117 17.02 -6.76 14.97
CA GLY A 117 16.58 -6.75 13.57
C GLY A 117 15.14 -6.26 13.41
N PHE A 118 14.60 -5.64 14.46
CA PHE A 118 13.26 -5.08 14.52
C PHE A 118 13.07 -3.98 13.48
N CYS A 119 11.82 -3.68 13.11
CA CYS A 119 11.52 -2.69 12.08
C CYS A 119 12.16 -1.35 12.42
N SER A 120 13.31 -1.10 11.80
CA SER A 120 14.17 0.04 12.12
C SER A 120 13.81 1.25 11.27
N GLY A 121 12.86 1.08 10.35
CA GLY A 121 12.34 2.15 9.52
C GLY A 121 11.61 3.20 10.34
N LYS A 122 11.96 4.47 10.12
CA LYS A 122 11.25 5.68 10.60
C LYS A 122 9.72 5.67 10.38
N HIS A 123 9.22 4.77 9.54
CA HIS A 123 7.83 4.65 9.14
C HIS A 123 6.99 3.75 10.06
N PHE A 124 7.60 2.86 10.85
CA PHE A 124 6.88 1.98 11.80
C PHE A 124 6.60 2.70 13.12
N THR A 125 5.97 3.87 13.01
CA THR A 125 5.55 4.73 14.11
C THR A 125 4.19 5.31 13.77
N GLU A 126 3.47 5.83 14.75
CA GLU A 126 2.18 6.51 14.50
C GLU A 126 2.33 7.67 13.50
N LEU A 127 3.39 8.47 13.64
CA LEU A 127 3.68 9.56 12.70
C LEU A 127 4.00 9.03 11.29
N GLY A 128 4.69 7.89 11.21
CA GLY A 128 4.95 7.20 9.96
C GLY A 128 3.68 6.73 9.26
N LEU A 129 2.74 6.16 10.03
CA LEU A 129 1.42 5.76 9.54
C LEU A 129 0.63 6.94 8.97
N VAL A 130 0.56 8.06 9.72
CA VAL A 130 -0.09 9.30 9.25
C VAL A 130 0.54 9.78 7.95
N GLY A 131 1.87 9.83 7.87
CA GLY A 131 2.57 10.26 6.66
C GLY A 131 2.33 9.36 5.44
N LEU A 132 2.03 8.06 5.63
CA LEU A 132 1.64 7.16 4.54
C LEU A 132 0.19 7.41 4.08
N LEU A 133 -0.71 7.67 5.03
CA LEU A 133 -2.12 8.00 4.73
C LEU A 133 -2.25 9.34 4.02
N GLU A 134 -1.47 10.35 4.41
CA GLU A 134 -1.41 11.64 3.73
C GLU A 134 -0.93 11.48 2.29
N GLN A 135 0.07 10.63 2.03
CA GLN A 135 0.53 10.32 0.68
C GLN A 135 -0.55 9.59 -0.14
N ALA A 136 -1.24 8.62 0.45
CA ALA A 136 -2.36 7.95 -0.20
C ALA A 136 -3.47 8.94 -0.60
N ALA A 137 -3.86 9.82 0.32
CA ALA A 137 -4.85 10.86 0.08
C ALA A 137 -4.40 11.83 -1.04
N ALA A 138 -3.13 12.23 -1.04
CA ALA A 138 -2.57 13.09 -2.09
C ALA A 138 -2.69 12.43 -3.48
N TYR A 139 -2.39 11.14 -3.59
CA TYR A 139 -2.54 10.43 -4.86
C TYR A 139 -4.01 10.25 -5.28
N PHE A 140 -4.93 9.96 -4.36
CA PHE A 140 -6.36 9.89 -4.69
C PHE A 140 -6.94 11.24 -5.15
N THR A 141 -6.39 12.35 -4.66
CA THR A 141 -6.86 13.69 -5.00
C THR A 141 -6.19 14.28 -6.25
N MET A 142 -5.11 13.67 -6.76
CA MET A 142 -4.53 14.01 -8.06
C MET A 142 -5.52 13.70 -9.18
N ARG A 143 -6.29 14.71 -9.59
CA ARG A 143 -7.16 14.61 -10.77
C ARG A 143 -6.33 14.31 -12.00
N ARG A 144 -6.64 13.21 -12.69
CA ARG A 144 -6.13 12.97 -14.06
C ARG A 144 -6.35 14.24 -14.88
N PRO A 145 -5.32 14.84 -15.50
CA PRO A 145 -5.55 15.89 -16.48
C PRO A 145 -6.40 15.29 -17.59
N GLN A 146 -7.65 15.75 -17.71
CA GLN A 146 -8.48 15.41 -18.85
C GLN A 146 -7.72 15.84 -20.11
N ARG A 147 -7.32 14.89 -20.95
CA ARG A 147 -6.93 15.21 -22.32
C ARG A 147 -8.17 15.79 -23.01
N MET A 148 -8.30 17.10 -23.01
CA MET A 148 -9.10 17.80 -24.01
C MET A 148 -8.39 17.60 -25.35
N SER A 149 -8.79 16.57 -26.09
CA SER A 149 -8.59 16.54 -27.54
C SER A 149 -9.87 16.03 -28.20
N GLU A 150 -10.34 16.83 -29.13
CA GLU A 150 -11.58 16.78 -29.87
C GLU A 150 -11.81 15.46 -30.63
N GLY A 151 -13.10 15.08 -30.79
CA GLY A 151 -13.61 14.46 -32.01
C GLY A 151 -13.56 12.94 -32.17
N LEU A 152 -14.76 12.38 -32.42
CA LEU A 152 -15.08 11.15 -33.17
C LEU A 152 -15.18 9.81 -32.42
N SER A 153 -16.43 9.51 -32.06
CA SER A 153 -17.17 8.25 -32.33
C SER A 153 -16.42 6.92 -32.24
N GLY A 154 -16.71 6.14 -31.19
CA GLY A 154 -16.53 4.68 -31.25
C GLY A 154 -16.50 3.95 -29.91
N LYS A 155 -17.67 3.43 -29.49
CA LYS A 155 -17.91 2.34 -28.52
C LYS A 155 -17.38 2.54 -27.09
N ALA A 156 -18.34 2.69 -26.18
CA ALA A 156 -18.16 2.55 -24.74
C ALA A 156 -17.58 1.17 -24.38
N GLY A 157 -16.29 1.12 -24.11
CA GLY A 157 -15.71 0.16 -23.19
C GLY A 157 -15.97 0.65 -21.76
N ALA A 158 -16.55 -0.19 -20.92
CA ALA A 158 -16.99 0.15 -19.58
C ALA A 158 -15.86 0.80 -18.75
N PRO A 159 -16.15 1.83 -17.93
CA PRO A 159 -15.19 2.29 -16.93
C PRO A 159 -15.15 1.25 -15.80
N PHE A 160 -14.07 0.47 -15.73
CA PHE A 160 -13.73 -0.25 -14.51
C PHE A 160 -13.26 0.78 -13.47
N GLY A 161 -13.84 0.72 -12.26
CA GLY A 161 -13.27 1.29 -11.05
C GLY A 161 -13.38 2.80 -10.91
N ALA A 162 -14.59 3.33 -10.80
CA ALA A 162 -14.83 4.69 -10.30
C ALA A 162 -15.80 4.65 -9.12
N ASP A 163 -15.46 3.90 -8.08
CA ASP A 163 -16.00 4.18 -6.76
C ASP A 163 -15.16 5.32 -6.18
N VAL A 164 -15.76 6.50 -6.27
CA VAL A 164 -15.28 7.76 -5.73
C VAL A 164 -14.88 7.56 -4.28
N VAL A 165 -13.57 7.46 -4.05
CA VAL A 165 -12.96 7.43 -2.73
C VAL A 165 -13.45 8.67 -1.98
N LYS A 166 -14.32 8.46 -0.99
CA LYS A 166 -14.73 9.49 -0.04
C LYS A 166 -13.48 9.94 0.70
N VAL A 167 -12.91 11.07 0.29
CA VAL A 167 -11.82 11.73 1.02
C VAL A 167 -12.20 11.97 2.49
N GLY A 168 -13.49 12.14 2.80
CA GLY A 168 -14.00 12.24 4.17
C GLY A 168 -13.99 10.93 4.98
N PHE A 169 -13.78 9.76 4.37
CA PHE A 169 -13.74 8.48 5.10
C PHE A 169 -12.36 8.22 5.72
N LEU A 170 -11.29 8.82 5.19
CA LEU A 170 -9.97 8.80 5.83
C LEU A 170 -9.97 9.65 7.11
N GLU A 171 -10.71 10.76 7.13
CA GLU A 171 -10.99 11.51 8.37
C GLU A 171 -11.85 10.68 9.33
N GLU A 172 -12.90 10.02 8.86
CA GLU A 172 -13.77 9.16 9.70
C GLU A 172 -13.01 7.98 10.34
N VAL A 173 -12.09 7.33 9.61
CA VAL A 173 -11.20 6.28 10.15
C VAL A 173 -10.20 6.83 11.18
N MET A 174 -9.83 8.12 11.11
CA MET A 174 -9.02 8.78 12.14
C MET A 174 -9.89 9.32 13.31
N GLU A 175 -11.16 9.61 13.09
CA GLU A 175 -12.08 10.20 14.08
C GLU A 175 -12.82 9.16 14.94
N ASP A 176 -13.06 7.94 14.43
CA ASP A 176 -13.71 6.85 15.17
C ASP A 176 -12.92 6.35 16.41
N GLY A 177 -11.69 6.85 16.61
CA GLY A 177 -10.92 6.67 17.85
C GLY A 177 -11.32 7.61 19.00
N THR A 178 -12.31 8.49 18.82
CA THR A 178 -12.67 9.55 19.79
C THR A 178 -14.14 9.67 20.15
N LEU A 179 -14.92 8.59 20.20
CA LEU A 179 -16.24 8.59 20.85
C LEU A 179 -16.41 7.19 21.47
N GLU A 180 -16.34 6.99 22.79
CA GLU A 180 -17.32 7.44 23.77
C GLU A 180 -16.65 7.74 25.14
N THR A 181 -16.80 8.97 25.62
CA THR A 181 -16.83 9.23 27.06
C THR A 181 -18.29 9.45 27.43
N GLY A 182 -18.83 8.54 28.23
CA GLY A 182 -20.19 8.57 28.77
C GLY A 182 -20.34 7.54 29.87
#